data_AF-A0AAV7ISE0-F1
#
_entry.id   AF-A0AAV7ISE0-F1
#
_cell.length_a   1.000
_cell.length_b   1.000
_cell.length_c   1.000
_cell.angle_alpha   90.00
_cell.angle_beta   90.00
_cell.angle_gamma   90.00
#
_symmetry.space_group_name_H-M   'P 1'
#
loop_
_entity.id
_entity.type
_entity.pdbx_description
1 polymer ?
#
loop_
_entity_poly.entity_id
_entity_poly.type
_entity_poly.pdbx_seq_one_letter_code
_entity_poly.pdbx_strand_id
1 'polypeptide(L)'
;MSEYQYLTSEIQVPKEWPVENARQLFEHLVKNATIRHQKGQQVVITVENVSAVVTKFENKPGYILEKIKEIKDESTYKIDLIIPAKVVMQPLKPDEIHRGEEESIQCLPMILKFDPFISNMLALNPKFHQVMTVEPDMEKILKLKGITGPERYNYEFQTTYTFRKNKFLDDNVPEIEPTPSTSAGPSTSAGPSTSQEQITDDEWNIITFDKLSPHKYPSKENYT
;
A
#
# COMPACT_ATOMS: atom_id res chain seq x y z
N MET A 1 -22.04 20.58 -5.93
CA MET A 1 -21.64 19.22 -6.37
C MET A 1 -21.70 18.30 -5.16
N SER A 2 -22.01 17.01 -5.32
CA SER A 2 -21.98 16.03 -4.21
C SER A 2 -20.56 15.87 -3.65
N GLU A 3 -20.42 15.85 -2.32
CA GLU A 3 -19.14 15.57 -1.62
C GLU A 3 -18.73 14.10 -1.67
N TYR A 4 -19.67 13.24 -2.06
CA TYR A 4 -19.53 11.79 -2.11
C TYR A 4 -19.73 11.25 -3.52
N GLN A 5 -19.10 10.11 -3.80
CA GLN A 5 -19.23 9.32 -5.02
C GLN A 5 -19.66 7.89 -4.70
N TYR A 6 -20.31 7.22 -5.65
CA TYR A 6 -20.71 5.83 -5.50
C TYR A 6 -19.51 4.89 -5.72
N LEU A 7 -19.19 4.11 -4.69
CA LEU A 7 -18.30 2.97 -4.80
C LEU A 7 -19.06 1.77 -5.38
N THR A 8 -20.25 1.50 -4.85
CA THR A 8 -21.24 0.55 -5.39
C THR A 8 -22.61 1.21 -5.40
N SER A 9 -23.66 0.51 -5.82
CA SER A 9 -25.05 1.00 -5.70
C SER A 9 -25.49 1.27 -4.26
N GLU A 10 -24.84 0.66 -3.28
CA GLU A 10 -25.22 0.70 -1.85
C GLU A 10 -24.19 1.43 -0.97
N ILE A 11 -23.01 1.77 -1.51
CA ILE A 11 -21.90 2.32 -0.75
C ILE A 11 -21.44 3.62 -1.37
N GLN A 12 -21.43 4.68 -0.56
CA GLN A 12 -20.86 5.98 -0.92
C GLN A 12 -19.56 6.24 -0.15
N VAL A 13 -18.59 6.83 -0.85
CA VAL A 13 -17.28 7.18 -0.32
C VAL A 13 -16.94 8.64 -0.66
N PRO A 14 -15.98 9.27 0.04
CA PRO A 14 -15.49 10.59 -0.32
C PRO A 14 -15.10 10.71 -1.80
N LYS A 15 -15.47 11.83 -2.44
CA LYS A 15 -15.15 12.08 -3.85
C LYS A 15 -13.64 12.22 -4.12
N GLU A 16 -12.88 12.59 -3.10
CA GLU A 16 -11.43 12.76 -3.11
C GLU A 16 -10.68 11.42 -3.14
N TRP A 17 -11.33 10.32 -2.75
CA TRP A 17 -10.71 9.02 -2.87
C TRP A 17 -10.54 8.65 -4.35
N PRO A 18 -9.38 8.11 -4.77
CA PRO A 18 -9.08 7.79 -6.17
C PRO A 18 -9.77 6.48 -6.63
N VAL A 19 -11.10 6.42 -6.51
CA VAL A 19 -11.91 5.22 -6.77
C VAL A 19 -11.87 4.80 -8.24
N GLU A 20 -11.81 5.75 -9.17
CA GLU A 20 -11.96 5.49 -10.61
C GLU A 20 -10.92 4.49 -11.13
N ASN A 21 -9.67 4.61 -10.69
CA ASN A 21 -8.56 3.77 -11.15
C ASN A 21 -8.41 2.45 -10.38
N ALA A 22 -9.08 2.32 -9.24
CA ALA A 22 -8.83 1.25 -8.26
C ALA A 22 -10.11 0.71 -7.60
N ARG A 23 -11.26 0.82 -8.28
CA ARG A 23 -12.59 0.53 -7.71
C ARG A 23 -12.66 -0.81 -6.97
N GLN A 24 -12.15 -1.88 -7.57
CA GLN A 24 -12.16 -3.22 -6.96
C GLN A 24 -11.38 -3.28 -5.63
N LEU A 25 -10.29 -2.53 -5.51
CA LEU A 25 -9.52 -2.44 -4.26
C LEU A 25 -10.34 -1.73 -3.19
N PHE A 26 -10.94 -0.59 -3.53
CA PHE A 26 -11.82 0.14 -2.62
C PHE A 26 -13.04 -0.70 -2.20
N GLU A 27 -13.66 -1.44 -3.11
CA GLU A 27 -14.76 -2.36 -2.79
C GLU A 27 -14.33 -3.41 -1.77
N HIS A 28 -13.16 -4.04 -1.95
CA HIS A 28 -12.63 -5.01 -1.00
C HIS A 28 -12.35 -4.38 0.37
N LEU A 29 -11.69 -3.23 0.40
CA LEU A 29 -11.37 -2.46 1.61
C LEU A 29 -12.63 -2.09 2.39
N VAL A 30 -13.59 -1.46 1.72
CA VAL A 30 -14.82 -0.97 2.36
C VAL A 30 -15.74 -2.12 2.78
N LYS A 31 -15.75 -3.24 2.04
CA LYS A 31 -16.45 -4.45 2.47
C LYS A 31 -15.90 -4.99 3.79
N ASN A 32 -14.58 -5.01 3.98
CA ASN A 32 -13.98 -5.43 5.25
C ASN A 32 -14.34 -4.47 6.39
N ALA A 33 -14.32 -3.16 6.14
CA ALA A 33 -14.69 -2.15 7.11
C ALA A 33 -16.17 -2.23 7.52
N THR A 34 -17.08 -2.40 6.55
CA THR A 34 -18.52 -2.55 6.81
C THR A 34 -18.85 -3.81 7.60
N ILE A 35 -18.18 -4.94 7.34
CA ILE A 35 -18.34 -6.17 8.15
C ILE A 35 -17.94 -5.93 9.62
N ARG A 36 -16.87 -5.17 9.87
CA ARG A 36 -16.46 -4.80 11.24
C ARG A 36 -17.46 -3.85 11.89
N HIS A 37 -17.94 -2.86 11.15
CA HIS A 37 -18.97 -1.94 11.61
C HIS A 37 -20.27 -2.66 12.01
N GLN A 38 -20.71 -3.63 11.22
CA GLN A 38 -21.86 -4.48 11.55
C GLN A 38 -21.69 -5.27 12.86
N LYS A 39 -20.45 -5.53 13.30
CA LYS A 39 -20.13 -6.16 14.59
C LYS A 39 -20.10 -5.17 15.76
N GLY A 40 -20.47 -3.92 15.54
CA GLY A 40 -20.51 -2.86 16.56
C GLY A 40 -19.20 -2.11 16.75
N GLN A 41 -18.19 -2.30 15.87
CA GLN A 41 -16.94 -1.56 15.93
C GLN A 41 -17.07 -0.22 15.19
N GLN A 42 -16.57 0.87 15.77
CA GLN A 42 -16.36 2.09 15.01
C GLN A 42 -15.15 1.89 14.10
N VAL A 43 -15.33 2.11 12.80
CA VAL A 43 -14.27 1.89 11.81
C VAL A 43 -14.03 3.19 11.05
N VAL A 44 -12.78 3.62 11.03
CA VAL A 44 -12.31 4.73 10.22
C VAL A 44 -11.37 4.19 9.16
N ILE A 45 -11.57 4.66 7.92
CA ILE A 45 -10.65 4.40 6.83
C ILE A 45 -10.01 5.73 6.43
N THR A 46 -8.69 5.77 6.39
CA THR A 46 -7.94 6.88 5.82
C THR A 46 -7.38 6.45 4.47
N VAL A 47 -7.61 7.26 3.45
CA VAL A 47 -7.00 7.08 2.14
C VAL A 47 -6.29 8.37 1.84
N GLU A 48 -4.97 8.30 1.68
CA GLU A 48 -4.11 9.47 1.60
C GLU A 48 -4.34 10.42 2.80
N ASN A 49 -4.94 11.59 2.57
CA ASN A 49 -5.20 12.61 3.60
C ASN A 49 -6.68 12.73 3.97
N VAL A 50 -7.54 11.80 3.51
CA VAL A 50 -8.99 11.88 3.72
C VAL A 50 -9.44 10.68 4.56
N SER A 51 -9.72 10.96 5.83
CA SER A 51 -10.32 10.00 6.75
C SER A 51 -11.85 10.04 6.67
N ALA A 52 -12.45 8.86 6.69
CA ALA A 52 -13.89 8.71 6.70
C ALA A 52 -14.33 7.59 7.65
N VAL A 53 -15.40 7.83 8.41
CA VAL A 53 -15.99 6.86 9.32
C VAL A 53 -17.12 6.11 8.62
N VAL A 54 -17.19 4.80 8.83
CA VAL A 54 -18.31 4.00 8.30
C VAL A 54 -19.58 4.32 9.08
N THR A 55 -20.59 4.83 8.38
CA THR A 55 -21.95 5.04 8.91
C THR A 55 -22.98 4.34 8.02
N LYS A 56 -24.14 4.03 8.59
CA LYS A 56 -25.26 3.43 7.86
C LYS A 56 -26.18 4.54 7.37
N PHE A 57 -26.79 4.37 6.19
CA PHE A 57 -27.89 5.27 5.81
C PHE A 57 -29.04 5.17 6.83
N GLU A 58 -29.51 6.32 7.33
CA GLU A 58 -30.61 6.37 8.30
C GLU A 58 -31.89 5.71 7.76
N ASN A 59 -32.16 5.82 6.46
CA ASN A 59 -33.46 5.51 5.86
C ASN A 59 -33.43 4.46 4.73
N LYS A 60 -32.29 3.84 4.42
CA LYS A 60 -32.15 2.86 3.34
C LYS A 60 -31.09 1.80 3.68
N PRO A 61 -31.15 0.60 3.07
CA PRO A 61 -30.02 -0.32 3.11
C PRO A 61 -28.81 0.33 2.41
N GLY A 62 -27.62 0.17 3.01
CA GLY A 62 -26.36 0.69 2.49
C GLY A 62 -25.55 1.48 3.52
N TYR A 63 -24.38 1.94 3.09
CA TYR A 63 -23.39 2.61 3.92
C TYR A 63 -22.88 3.88 3.25
N ILE A 64 -22.53 4.87 4.07
CA ILE A 64 -21.78 6.04 3.65
C ILE A 64 -20.52 6.15 4.51
N LEU A 65 -19.42 6.49 3.88
CA LEU A 65 -18.17 6.76 4.57
C LEU A 65 -18.08 8.27 4.74
N GLU A 66 -18.58 8.75 5.87
CA GLU A 66 -18.67 10.18 6.20
C GLU A 66 -17.29 10.74 6.52
N LYS A 67 -16.93 11.85 5.90
CA LYS A 67 -15.63 12.50 6.15
C LYS A 67 -15.55 12.97 7.60
N ILE A 68 -14.40 12.74 8.21
CA ILE A 68 -14.09 13.23 9.55
C ILE A 68 -12.76 13.98 9.51
N LYS A 69 -12.64 15.00 10.38
CA LYS A 69 -11.41 15.78 10.54
C LYS A 69 -10.47 15.22 11.59
N GLU A 70 -11.03 14.52 12.58
CA GLU A 70 -10.29 14.04 13.75
C GLU A 70 -10.82 12.68 14.17
N ILE A 71 -9.92 11.78 14.56
CA ILE A 71 -10.26 10.48 15.15
C ILE A 71 -10.04 10.61 16.65
N LYS A 72 -11.12 10.75 17.40
CA LYS A 72 -11.08 11.13 18.83
C LYS A 72 -10.89 9.97 19.80
N ASP A 73 -11.04 8.73 19.34
CA ASP A 73 -11.12 7.55 20.21
C ASP A 73 -10.04 6.52 19.84
N GLU A 74 -9.28 6.08 20.84
CA GLU A 74 -8.29 5.01 20.74
C GLU A 74 -8.92 3.63 20.49
N SER A 75 -10.19 3.44 20.83
CA SER A 75 -10.95 2.20 20.59
C SER A 75 -11.48 2.08 19.15
N THR A 76 -11.38 3.16 18.37
CA THR A 76 -11.74 3.15 16.94
C THR A 76 -10.79 2.27 16.16
N TYR A 77 -11.34 1.36 15.37
CA TYR A 77 -10.56 0.55 14.45
C TYR A 77 -10.17 1.39 13.22
N LYS A 78 -8.87 1.67 13.07
CA LYS A 78 -8.33 2.48 11.99
C LYS A 78 -7.79 1.59 10.88
N ILE A 79 -8.11 1.93 9.64
CA ILE A 79 -7.54 1.31 8.46
C ILE A 79 -6.93 2.42 7.60
N ASP A 80 -5.60 2.41 7.43
CA ASP A 80 -4.95 3.35 6.53
C ASP A 80 -4.59 2.65 5.22
N LEU A 81 -5.07 3.17 4.11
CA LEU A 81 -4.70 2.74 2.77
C LEU A 81 -3.63 3.67 2.20
N ILE A 82 -2.45 3.11 1.95
CA ILE A 82 -1.33 3.81 1.33
C ILE A 82 -1.26 3.39 -0.14
N ILE A 83 -1.38 4.38 -1.02
CA ILE A 83 -1.32 4.21 -2.46
C ILE A 83 0.08 4.65 -2.91
N PRO A 84 0.75 3.92 -3.82
CA PRO A 84 2.08 4.27 -4.28
C PRO A 84 2.03 5.57 -5.07
N ALA A 85 2.95 6.48 -4.76
CA ALA A 85 3.14 7.73 -5.48
C ALA A 85 3.79 7.51 -6.86
N LYS A 86 4.66 6.50 -6.95
CA LYS A 86 5.37 6.15 -8.19
C LYS A 86 5.67 4.64 -8.23
N VAL A 87 5.46 4.05 -9.41
CA VAL A 87 5.93 2.68 -9.72
C VAL A 87 6.77 2.75 -10.98
N VAL A 88 7.98 2.19 -10.92
CA VAL A 88 8.91 2.07 -12.05
C VAL A 88 9.28 0.62 -12.24
N MET A 89 9.13 0.11 -13.45
CA MET A 89 9.62 -1.21 -13.84
C MET A 89 10.97 -1.02 -14.54
N GLN A 90 12.00 -1.72 -14.07
CA GLN A 90 13.36 -1.59 -14.60
C GLN A 90 13.94 -2.97 -14.92
N PRO A 91 14.64 -3.13 -16.06
CA PRO A 91 15.41 -4.33 -16.31
C PRO A 91 16.64 -4.37 -15.37
N LEU A 92 16.89 -5.53 -14.77
CA LEU A 92 18.12 -5.86 -14.05
C LEU A 92 19.26 -5.96 -15.08
N LYS A 93 19.82 -4.84 -15.50
CA LYS A 93 20.96 -4.90 -16.43
C LYS A 93 22.26 -5.24 -15.69
N PRO A 94 23.02 -6.25 -16.15
CA PRO A 94 24.45 -6.32 -15.93
C PRO A 94 25.10 -5.32 -16.90
N ASP A 95 25.89 -4.42 -16.35
CA ASP A 95 26.75 -3.44 -17.04
C ASP A 95 26.10 -2.27 -17.80
N GLU A 96 26.76 -1.13 -17.58
CA GLU A 96 26.56 0.19 -18.14
C GLU A 96 26.44 0.15 -19.68
N ILE A 97 25.56 1.00 -20.25
CA ILE A 97 25.65 1.65 -21.58
C ILE A 97 24.26 1.92 -22.20
N HIS A 98 23.20 1.21 -21.80
CA HIS A 98 21.85 1.51 -22.30
C HIS A 98 20.84 1.64 -21.16
N ARG A 99 20.69 2.85 -20.61
CA ARG A 99 19.49 3.25 -19.87
C ARG A 99 18.30 3.10 -20.83
N GLY A 100 17.65 1.93 -20.80
CA GLY A 100 16.31 1.81 -21.35
C GLY A 100 15.43 2.77 -20.55
N GLU A 101 14.56 3.50 -21.26
CA GLU A 101 13.73 4.55 -20.69
C GLU A 101 13.04 4.06 -19.41
N GLU A 102 13.26 4.77 -18.30
CA GLU A 102 12.51 4.55 -17.06
C GLU A 102 11.03 4.74 -17.38
N GLU A 103 10.29 3.65 -17.49
CA GLU A 103 8.88 3.73 -17.80
C GLU A 103 8.11 3.96 -16.50
N SER A 104 7.64 5.19 -16.30
CA SER A 104 6.63 5.48 -15.29
C SER A 104 5.32 4.89 -15.77
N ILE A 105 4.78 3.93 -15.02
CA ILE A 105 3.60 3.19 -15.48
C ILE A 105 2.38 3.68 -14.71
N GLN A 106 1.57 4.52 -15.36
CA GLN A 106 0.48 5.27 -14.72
C GLN A 106 -0.80 4.46 -14.47
N CYS A 107 -0.96 3.29 -15.09
CA CYS A 107 -2.14 2.42 -14.94
C CYS A 107 -1.73 0.95 -14.95
N LEU A 108 -1.45 0.39 -13.78
CA LEU A 108 -1.07 -1.03 -13.64
C LEU A 108 -2.12 -1.81 -12.86
N PRO A 109 -2.25 -3.12 -13.13
CA PRO A 109 -2.89 -4.04 -12.20
C PRO A 109 -2.24 -3.90 -10.81
N MET A 110 -3.06 -3.60 -9.81
CA MET A 110 -2.64 -3.41 -8.43
C MET A 110 -3.34 -4.43 -7.51
N ILE A 111 -2.71 -4.76 -6.39
CA ILE A 111 -3.25 -5.63 -5.34
C ILE A 111 -3.17 -4.95 -3.97
N LEU A 112 -4.10 -5.31 -3.08
CA LEU A 112 -4.05 -4.89 -1.68
C LEU A 112 -3.22 -5.88 -0.88
N LYS A 113 -2.30 -5.38 -0.06
CA LYS A 113 -1.53 -6.18 0.88
C LYS A 113 -1.55 -5.55 2.26
N PHE A 114 -1.59 -6.41 3.26
CA PHE A 114 -1.37 -5.97 4.63
C PHE A 114 0.12 -5.77 4.84
N ASP A 115 0.50 -4.57 5.28
CA ASP A 115 1.90 -4.24 5.54
C ASP A 115 2.14 -4.11 7.05
N PRO A 116 2.56 -5.19 7.74
CA PRO A 116 2.82 -5.15 9.17
C PRO A 116 4.02 -4.27 9.53
N PHE A 117 4.97 -4.06 8.60
CA PHE A 117 6.15 -3.24 8.85
C PHE A 117 5.76 -1.77 8.93
N ILE A 118 5.04 -1.26 7.92
CA ILE A 118 4.53 0.12 7.95
C ILE A 118 3.48 0.29 9.07
N SER A 119 2.67 -0.73 9.33
CA SER A 119 1.71 -0.70 10.44
C SER A 119 2.39 -0.49 11.79
N ASN A 120 3.55 -1.10 12.03
CA ASN A 120 4.31 -0.89 13.27
C ASN A 120 4.98 0.48 13.33
N MET A 121 5.33 1.07 12.18
CA MET A 121 5.88 2.43 12.13
C MET A 121 4.82 3.51 12.40
N LEU A 122 3.57 3.28 11.95
CA LEU A 122 2.50 4.28 12.01
C LEU A 122 1.59 4.15 13.24
N ALA A 123 1.61 3.02 13.95
CA ALA A 123 0.65 2.71 15.00
C ALA A 123 1.30 2.48 16.38
N LEU A 124 0.87 3.25 17.38
CA LEU A 124 1.16 2.95 18.80
C LEU A 124 0.41 1.68 19.28
N ASN A 125 -0.74 1.35 18.69
CA ASN A 125 -1.53 0.17 19.04
C ASN A 125 -1.92 -0.65 17.80
N PRO A 126 -1.10 -1.65 17.41
CA PRO A 126 -1.34 -2.45 16.21
C PRO A 126 -2.59 -3.34 16.30
N LYS A 127 -3.24 -3.46 17.47
CA LYS A 127 -4.49 -4.22 17.61
C LYS A 127 -5.69 -3.52 16.98
N PHE A 128 -5.69 -2.19 16.98
CA PHE A 128 -6.79 -1.35 16.48
C PHE A 128 -6.43 -0.56 15.24
N HIS A 129 -5.22 -0.77 14.69
CA HIS A 129 -4.75 -0.07 13.50
C HIS A 129 -4.22 -1.09 12.50
N GLN A 130 -4.79 -1.06 11.31
CA GLN A 130 -4.35 -1.86 10.17
C GLN A 130 -3.85 -0.93 9.07
N VAL A 131 -2.61 -1.09 8.64
CA VAL A 131 -2.11 -0.43 7.43
C VAL A 131 -2.19 -1.40 6.25
N MET A 132 -2.80 -0.95 5.17
CA MET A 132 -2.84 -1.64 3.89
C MET A 132 -2.08 -0.83 2.85
N THR A 133 -1.26 -1.49 2.05
CA THR A 133 -0.55 -0.92 0.91
C THR A 133 -1.15 -1.43 -0.39
N VAL A 134 -1.13 -0.57 -1.40
CA VAL A 134 -1.42 -0.96 -2.78
C VAL A 134 -0.10 -1.29 -3.46
N GLU A 135 0.10 -2.56 -3.82
CA GLU A 135 1.30 -3.04 -4.50
C GLU A 135 1.02 -3.33 -5.98
N PRO A 136 2.02 -3.17 -6.88
CA PRO A 136 1.90 -3.60 -8.27
C PRO A 136 1.79 -5.14 -8.37
N ASP A 137 0.81 -5.64 -9.13
CA ASP A 137 0.68 -7.06 -9.45
C ASP A 137 1.69 -7.43 -10.55
N MET A 138 2.93 -7.69 -10.13
CA MET A 138 4.08 -7.91 -11.02
C MET A 138 3.79 -8.94 -12.12
N GLU A 139 3.12 -10.05 -11.78
CA GLU A 139 2.79 -11.10 -12.76
C GLU A 139 1.83 -10.58 -13.84
N LYS A 140 0.75 -9.90 -13.44
CA LYS A 140 -0.19 -9.34 -14.42
C LYS A 140 0.45 -8.23 -15.26
N ILE A 141 1.29 -7.40 -14.65
CA ILE A 141 1.99 -6.31 -15.34
C ILE A 141 2.91 -6.87 -16.43
N LEU A 142 3.76 -7.82 -16.07
CA LEU A 142 4.69 -8.45 -17.02
C LEU A 142 3.94 -9.15 -18.15
N LYS A 143 2.83 -9.84 -17.83
CA LYS A 143 1.96 -10.46 -18.83
C LYS A 143 1.34 -9.44 -19.80
N LEU A 144 0.88 -8.27 -19.31
CA LEU A 144 0.36 -7.19 -20.15
C LEU A 144 1.44 -6.60 -21.06
N LYS A 145 2.69 -6.59 -20.61
CA LYS A 145 3.87 -6.19 -21.39
C LYS A 145 4.34 -7.27 -22.38
N GLY A 146 3.69 -8.44 -22.43
CA GLY A 146 4.09 -9.57 -23.27
C GLY A 146 5.31 -10.33 -22.76
N ILE A 147 5.75 -10.06 -21.53
CA ILE A 147 6.90 -10.70 -20.89
C ILE A 147 6.41 -11.94 -20.13
N THR A 148 6.55 -13.11 -20.75
CA THR A 148 6.02 -14.38 -20.20
C THR A 148 7.07 -15.47 -20.03
N GLY A 149 8.25 -15.33 -20.62
CA GLY A 149 9.34 -16.30 -20.53
C GLY A 149 10.21 -16.10 -19.29
N PRO A 150 11.34 -16.83 -19.19
CA PRO A 150 12.29 -16.72 -18.08
C PRO A 150 12.82 -15.30 -17.85
N GLU A 151 12.81 -14.45 -18.88
CA GLU A 151 13.20 -13.04 -18.80
C GLU A 151 12.35 -12.22 -17.82
N ARG A 152 11.17 -12.70 -17.43
CA ARG A 152 10.32 -12.08 -16.39
C ARG A 152 11.01 -11.91 -15.03
N TYR A 153 12.03 -12.73 -14.73
CA TYR A 153 12.82 -12.64 -13.50
C TYR A 153 13.95 -11.61 -13.59
N ASN A 154 14.17 -11.02 -14.77
CA ASN A 154 15.18 -9.98 -15.00
C ASN A 154 14.60 -8.57 -14.85
N TYR A 155 13.48 -8.43 -14.14
CA TYR A 155 12.86 -7.13 -13.89
C TYR A 155 12.73 -6.88 -12.38
N GLU A 156 12.93 -5.63 -12.00
CA GLU A 156 12.72 -5.10 -10.66
C GLU A 156 11.65 -4.02 -10.72
N PHE A 157 10.75 -4.03 -9.75
CA PHE A 157 9.73 -3.02 -9.56
C PHE A 157 10.13 -2.12 -8.41
N GLN A 158 10.49 -0.89 -8.72
CA GLN A 158 10.71 0.15 -7.72
C GLN A 158 9.38 0.84 -7.43
N THR A 159 8.86 0.63 -6.22
CA THR A 159 7.62 1.25 -5.75
C THR A 159 7.95 2.30 -4.69
N THR A 160 7.46 3.52 -4.88
CA THR A 160 7.63 4.62 -3.93
C THR A 160 6.31 4.93 -3.26
N TYR A 161 6.30 4.82 -1.95
CA TYR A 161 5.20 5.24 -1.08
C TYR A 161 5.57 6.53 -0.40
N THR A 162 4.68 7.52 -0.49
CA THR A 162 4.81 8.75 0.27
C THR A 162 3.74 8.73 1.35
N PHE A 163 4.17 8.85 2.60
CA PHE A 163 3.26 8.96 3.73
C PHE A 163 3.59 10.21 4.52
N ARG A 164 2.52 10.91 4.90
CA ARG A 164 2.62 12.00 5.85
C ARG A 164 2.34 11.48 7.24
N LYS A 165 3.16 11.87 8.20
CA LYS A 165 2.87 11.75 9.61
C LYS A 165 1.65 12.65 9.86
N ASN A 166 0.46 12.09 9.75
CA ASN A 166 -0.73 12.78 10.23
C ASN A 166 -0.48 13.11 11.71
N LYS A 167 -0.74 14.36 12.10
CA LYS A 167 -0.51 14.97 13.44
C LYS A 167 -1.21 14.27 14.63
N PHE A 168 -1.58 13.00 14.51
CA PHE A 168 -2.35 12.23 15.50
C PHE A 168 -1.55 11.11 16.16
N LEU A 169 -0.23 11.19 16.10
CA LEU A 169 0.64 10.45 17.02
C LEU A 169 1.10 11.47 18.05
N ASP A 170 0.65 11.27 19.29
CA ASP A 170 1.13 11.94 20.50
C ASP A 170 2.62 12.30 20.39
N ASP A 171 2.99 13.49 20.87
CA ASP A 171 4.34 14.11 20.85
C ASP A 171 5.44 13.29 21.57
N ASN A 172 5.21 12.02 21.87
CA ASN A 172 6.10 11.13 22.59
C ASN A 172 6.48 9.88 21.77
N VAL A 173 6.89 10.06 20.52
CA VAL A 173 7.69 9.02 19.83
C VAL A 173 9.15 9.26 20.21
N PRO A 174 9.85 8.30 20.84
CA PRO A 174 11.28 8.42 21.04
C PRO A 174 11.93 8.53 19.66
N GLU A 175 12.73 9.57 19.50
CA GLU A 175 13.58 9.84 18.34
C GLU A 175 14.19 8.53 17.84
N ILE A 176 13.68 8.00 16.73
CA ILE A 176 14.34 6.89 16.05
C ILE A 176 15.55 7.51 15.41
N GLU A 177 16.72 7.35 16.05
CA GLU A 177 17.98 7.80 15.48
C GLU A 177 18.08 7.30 14.04
N PRO A 178 18.44 8.15 13.08
CA PRO A 178 18.62 7.74 11.70
C PRO A 178 19.75 6.72 11.67
N THR A 179 19.41 5.45 11.49
CA THR A 179 20.41 4.41 11.23
C THR A 179 21.23 4.86 10.02
N PRO A 180 22.55 5.09 10.16
CA PRO A 180 23.36 5.57 9.06
C PRO A 180 23.30 4.55 7.92
N SER A 181 23.12 5.07 6.70
CA SER A 181 23.15 4.31 5.45
C SER A 181 24.36 3.40 5.45
N THR A 182 24.13 2.12 5.75
CA THR A 182 25.18 1.13 5.59
C THR A 182 25.09 0.70 4.15
N SER A 183 26.05 1.16 3.33
CA SER A 183 26.38 0.55 2.06
C SER A 183 26.77 -0.91 2.34
N ALA A 184 25.79 -1.81 2.38
CA ALA A 184 26.06 -3.23 2.46
C ALA A 184 26.34 -3.73 1.05
N GLY A 185 27.51 -4.33 0.87
CA GLY A 185 27.96 -4.96 -0.37
C GLY A 185 27.01 -6.07 -0.87
N PRO A 186 27.37 -6.75 -1.96
CA PRO A 186 26.46 -7.57 -2.75
C PRO A 186 25.87 -8.69 -1.89
N SER A 187 24.62 -8.50 -1.46
CA SER A 187 23.87 -9.50 -0.71
C SER A 187 23.23 -10.44 -1.73
N THR A 188 23.66 -11.70 -1.74
CA THR A 188 23.12 -12.79 -2.57
C THR A 188 21.75 -13.29 -2.11
N SER A 189 20.99 -12.44 -1.41
CA SER A 189 19.65 -12.69 -0.91
C SER A 189 18.63 -12.11 -1.89
N ALA A 190 17.93 -12.97 -2.64
CA ALA A 190 16.85 -12.62 -3.57
C ALA A 190 15.54 -12.22 -2.85
N GLY A 191 15.63 -11.42 -1.78
CA GLY A 191 14.49 -10.86 -1.06
C GLY A 191 14.20 -9.42 -1.51
N PRO A 192 12.98 -8.92 -1.28
CA PRO A 192 12.67 -7.51 -1.50
C PRO A 192 13.59 -6.64 -0.63
N SER A 193 14.14 -5.57 -1.20
CA SER A 193 14.90 -4.58 -0.45
C SER A 193 14.06 -3.34 -0.23
N THR A 194 14.14 -2.77 0.98
CA THR A 194 13.42 -1.56 1.36
C THR A 194 14.44 -0.51 1.76
N SER A 195 14.30 0.69 1.20
CA SER A 195 15.02 1.88 1.62
C SER A 195 14.05 2.94 2.12
N GLN A 196 14.50 3.74 3.08
CA GLN A 196 13.71 4.78 3.73
C GLN A 196 14.43 6.11 3.59
N GLU A 197 13.70 7.13 3.18
CA GLU A 197 14.20 8.49 3.07
C GLU A 197 13.20 9.44 3.71
N GLN A 198 13.65 10.17 4.74
CA GLN A 198 12.85 11.23 5.35
C GLN A 198 12.99 12.50 4.51
N ILE A 199 11.89 13.01 3.97
CA ILE A 199 11.89 14.22 3.13
C ILE A 199 11.76 15.46 4.00
N THR A 200 10.87 15.39 5.00
CA THR A 200 10.63 16.44 6.01
C THR A 200 10.28 15.80 7.35
N ASP A 201 10.13 16.59 8.41
CA ASP A 201 9.72 16.09 9.75
C ASP A 201 8.40 15.29 9.71
N ASP A 202 7.50 15.67 8.78
CA ASP A 202 6.15 15.12 8.65
C ASP A 202 5.95 14.26 7.40
N GLU A 203 6.97 14.07 6.54
CA GLU A 203 6.80 13.36 5.26
C GLU A 203 7.96 12.39 5.01
N TRP A 204 7.59 11.14 4.73
CA TRP A 204 8.52 10.04 4.53
C TRP A 204 8.26 9.37 3.20
N ASN A 205 9.36 8.99 2.54
CA ASN A 205 9.33 8.09 1.41
C ASN A 205 9.84 6.71 1.85
N ILE A 206 9.04 5.68 1.56
CA ILE A 206 9.51 4.30 1.55
C ILE A 206 9.62 3.87 0.09
N ILE A 207 10.82 3.43 -0.29
CA ILE A 207 11.08 2.88 -1.61
C ILE A 207 11.31 1.38 -1.44
N THR A 208 10.44 0.57 -2.03
CA THR A 208 10.58 -0.88 -2.11
C THR A 208 11.07 -1.30 -3.48
N PHE A 209 11.93 -2.31 -3.51
CA PHE A 209 12.39 -2.96 -4.72
C PHE A 209 11.91 -4.41 -4.69
N ASP A 210 10.90 -4.70 -5.50
CA ASP A 210 10.24 -6.00 -5.57
C ASP A 210 10.65 -6.77 -6.83
N LYS A 211 10.75 -8.10 -6.70
CA LYS A 211 11.14 -9.01 -7.78
C LYS A 211 10.25 -10.24 -7.78
N LEU A 212 9.97 -10.78 -8.96
CA LEU A 212 9.44 -12.14 -9.06
C LEU A 212 10.50 -13.13 -8.60
N SER A 213 10.18 -13.94 -7.60
CA SER A 213 11.04 -15.07 -7.21
C SER A 213 10.93 -16.19 -8.26
N PRO A 214 12.04 -16.74 -8.76
CA PRO A 214 11.97 -18.00 -9.50
C PRO A 214 11.37 -19.07 -8.59
N HIS A 215 10.33 -19.77 -9.07
CA HIS A 215 9.79 -20.91 -8.34
C HIS A 215 10.94 -21.87 -8.00
N LYS A 216 11.16 -22.12 -6.72
CA LYS A 216 12.00 -23.25 -6.29
C LYS A 216 11.30 -24.51 -6.78
N TYR A 217 11.74 -25.06 -7.90
CA TYR A 217 11.46 -26.47 -8.18
C TYR A 217 12.00 -27.27 -6.99
N PRO A 218 11.23 -28.19 -6.39
CA PRO A 218 11.81 -29.13 -5.44
C PRO A 218 12.88 -29.92 -6.20
N SER A 219 14.13 -29.71 -5.84
CA SER A 219 15.26 -30.49 -6.31
C SER A 219 14.98 -31.96 -5.98
N LYS A 220 14.75 -32.77 -7.02
CA LYS A 220 14.74 -34.23 -6.90
C LYS A 220 16.18 -34.73 -6.71
N GLU A 221 16.71 -34.59 -5.51
CA GLU A 221 17.94 -35.24 -5.02
C GLU A 221 17.72 -35.38 -3.50
N ASN A 222 17.63 -36.54 -2.85
CA ASN A 222 18.31 -37.80 -3.02
C ASN A 222 17.43 -38.95 -2.46
N TYR A 223 17.19 -39.98 -3.26
CA TYR A 223 17.01 -41.34 -2.77
C TYR A 223 17.90 -42.23 -3.64
N THR A 224 19.09 -42.53 -3.10
CA THR A 224 19.87 -43.71 -3.46
C THR A 224 20.21 -44.41 -2.17
#